data_AF-A0A2I2KUJ8-F1
#
_entry.id   AF-A0A2I2KUJ8-F1
#
_cell.length_a   1.000
_cell.length_b   1.000
_cell.length_c   1.000
_cell.angle_alpha   90.00
_cell.angle_beta   90.00
_cell.angle_gamma   90.00
#
_symmetry.space_group_name_H-M   'P 1'
#
loop_
_entity.id
_entity.type
_entity.pdbx_description
1 polymer ?
#
loop_
_entity_poly.entity_id
_entity_poly.type
_entity_poly.pdbx_seq_one_letter_code
_entity_poly.pdbx_strand_id
1 'polypeptide(L)' 'MGELTSSGRVVWAVSIMEGVERRTAGAIGPFSSAADANAYATERNYPDWIVVPLVWLSDAENLETL' A
#
# COMPACT_ATOMS: atom_id res chain seq x y z
N MET A 1 -11.57 -9.45 28.50
CA MET A 1 -11.36 -9.91 27.12
C MET A 1 -11.71 -8.73 26.23
N GLY A 2 -10.71 -8.01 25.73
CA GLY A 2 -10.93 -6.89 24.81
C GLY A 2 -11.26 -7.44 23.43
N GLU A 3 -12.38 -7.01 22.86
CA GLU A 3 -12.75 -7.33 21.49
C GLU A 3 -11.87 -6.46 20.59
N LEU A 4 -10.86 -7.06 19.94
CA LEU A 4 -10.02 -6.38 18.96
C LEU A 4 -10.88 -6.07 17.73
N THR A 5 -11.51 -4.90 17.68
CA THR A 5 -12.20 -4.43 16.48
C THR A 5 -11.15 -3.88 15.52
N SER A 6 -10.51 -4.74 14.72
CA SER A 6 -9.61 -4.26 13.66
C SER A 6 -10.46 -3.59 12.57
N SER A 7 -10.66 -2.28 12.65
CA SER A 7 -11.24 -1.51 11.53
C SER A 7 -10.17 -1.31 10.46
N GLY A 8 -9.84 -2.36 9.72
CA GLY A 8 -8.90 -2.27 8.60
C GLY A 8 -9.49 -1.41 7.48
N ARG A 9 -8.80 -0.33 7.09
CA ARG A 9 -9.14 0.43 5.89
C ARG A 9 -8.31 -0.09 4.72
N VAL A 10 -8.99 -0.47 3.63
CA VAL A 10 -8.33 -0.75 2.37
C VAL A 10 -7.93 0.57 1.71
N VAL A 11 -6.65 0.71 1.42
CA VAL A 11 -6.07 1.81 0.63
C VAL A 11 -5.30 1.22 -0.54
N TRP A 12 -4.81 2.04 -1.46
CA TRP A 12 -4.11 1.56 -2.66
C TRP A 12 -2.66 2.02 -2.71
N ALA A 13 -1.80 1.26 -3.37
CA ALA A 13 -0.42 1.64 -3.63
C ALA A 13 0.03 1.23 -5.02
N VAL A 14 1.07 1.91 -5.50
CA VAL A 14 1.85 1.53 -6.67
C VAL A 14 3.04 0.71 -6.19
N SER A 15 3.12 -0.55 -6.58
CA SER A 15 4.30 -1.39 -6.39
C SER A 15 5.19 -1.29 -7.63
N ILE A 16 6.42 -0.80 -7.45
CA ILE A 16 7.42 -0.73 -8.52
C ILE A 16 8.06 -2.10 -8.68
N MET A 17 8.12 -2.58 -9.92
CA MET A 17 8.58 -3.93 -10.23
C MET A 17 9.98 -3.88 -10.87
N GLU A 18 10.85 -4.81 -10.49
CA GLU A 18 12.20 -4.93 -11.03
C GLU A 18 12.55 -6.38 -11.40
N GLY A 19 13.41 -6.51 -12.42
CA GLY A 19 13.95 -7.78 -12.89
C GLY A 19 12.97 -8.65 -13.68
N VAL A 20 13.50 -9.73 -14.26
CA VAL A 20 12.72 -10.67 -15.10
C VAL A 20 11.64 -11.39 -14.29
N GLU A 21 11.89 -11.62 -13.01
CA GLU A 21 10.93 -12.27 -12.11
C GLU A 21 9.86 -11.31 -11.56
N ARG A 22 9.91 -10.02 -11.94
CA ARG A 22 9.00 -8.96 -11.45
C ARG A 22 8.87 -8.98 -9.94
N ARG A 23 9.96 -8.68 -9.24
CA ARG A 23 9.96 -8.52 -7.78
C ARG A 23 9.64 -7.08 -7.43
N THR A 24 8.92 -6.88 -6.32
CA THR A 24 8.67 -5.53 -5.80
C THR A 24 9.96 -4.91 -5.28
N ALA A 25 10.38 -3.80 -5.86
CA ALA A 25 11.51 -3.00 -5.39
C ALA A 25 11.10 -1.98 -4.33
N GLY A 26 9.84 -1.52 -4.39
CA GLY A 26 9.28 -0.59 -3.42
C GLY A 26 7.80 -0.31 -3.68
N ALA A 27 7.16 0.38 -2.75
CA ALA A 27 5.76 0.77 -2.84
C ALA A 27 5.59 2.27 -2.59
N ILE A 28 4.66 2.89 -3.31
CA ILE A 28 4.29 4.31 -3.18
C ILE A 28 2.80 4.36 -2.84
N GLY A 29 2.44 5.11 -1.79
CA GLY A 29 1.07 5.25 -1.31
C GLY A 29 1.04 5.85 0.10
N PRO A 30 -0.14 5.87 0.76
CA PRO A 30 -1.42 5.32 0.30
C PRO A 30 -2.18 6.26 -0.66
N PHE A 31 -2.97 5.67 -1.55
CA PHE A 31 -3.93 6.34 -2.43
C PHE A 31 -5.37 5.99 -2.04
N SER A 32 -6.30 6.92 -2.31
CA SER A 32 -7.74 6.76 -2.08
C SER A 32 -8.41 5.74 -2.99
N SER A 33 -7.90 5.56 -4.21
CA SER A 33 -8.45 4.63 -5.19
C SER A 33 -7.35 4.02 -6.07
N ALA A 34 -7.65 2.90 -6.73
CA ALA A 34 -6.77 2.30 -7.72
C ALA A 34 -6.53 3.23 -8.92
N ALA A 35 -7.53 4.03 -9.29
CA ALA A 35 -7.44 4.99 -10.39
C ALA A 35 -6.42 6.09 -10.09
N ASP A 36 -6.43 6.65 -8.87
CA ASP A 36 -5.48 7.68 -8.46
C ASP A 36 -4.05 7.13 -8.45
N ALA A 37 -3.86 5.90 -7.94
CA ALA A 37 -2.56 5.23 -7.96
C ALA A 37 -2.05 5.02 -9.39
N ASN A 38 -2.93 4.59 -10.30
CA ASN A 38 -2.55 4.37 -11.70
C ASN A 38 -2.25 5.67 -12.45
N ALA A 39 -3.05 6.73 -12.22
CA ALA A 39 -2.81 8.05 -12.78
C ALA A 39 -1.44 8.59 -12.32
N TYR A 40 -1.14 8.49 -11.03
CA TYR A 40 0.17 8.87 -10.48
C TYR A 40 1.32 8.12 -11.13
N ALA A 41 1.21 6.79 -11.28
CA ALA A 41 2.27 5.99 -11.88
C ALA A 41 2.51 6.33 -13.36
N THR A 42 1.42 6.62 -14.08
CA THR A 42 1.44 7.05 -15.49
C THR A 42 2.11 8.42 -15.64
N GLU A 43 1.72 9.40 -14.83
CA GLU A 43 2.30 10.76 -14.83
C GLU A 43 3.81 10.75 -14.52
N ARG A 44 4.26 9.82 -13.68
CA ARG A 44 5.67 9.66 -13.29
C ARG A 44 6.50 8.82 -14.27
N ASN A 45 5.87 8.23 -15.29
CA ASN A 45 6.52 7.37 -16.28
C ASN A 45 7.36 6.24 -15.64
N TYR A 46 6.81 5.54 -14.64
CA TYR A 46 7.49 4.36 -14.10
C TYR A 46 7.61 3.28 -15.20
N PRO A 47 8.72 2.53 -15.28
CA PRO A 47 8.94 1.59 -16.37
C PRO A 47 8.11 0.29 -16.25
N ASP A 48 7.90 -0.22 -15.05
CA ASP A 48 7.01 -1.36 -14.74
C ASP A 48 6.42 -1.16 -13.34
N TRP A 49 5.09 -1.23 -13.24
CA TRP A 49 4.37 -1.08 -11.98
C TRP A 49 3.10 -1.93 -11.95
N ILE A 50 2.63 -2.24 -10.75
CA ILE A 50 1.30 -2.78 -10.51
C ILE A 50 0.60 -1.98 -9.41
N VAL A 51 -0.72 -1.84 -9.51
CA VAL A 51 -1.54 -1.24 -8.46
C VAL A 51 -2.05 -2.35 -7.54
N VAL A 52 -1.80 -2.22 -6.25
CA VAL A 52 -2.15 -3.23 -5.24
C VAL A 52 -2.98 -2.64 -4.12
N PRO A 53 -3.95 -3.38 -3.56
CA PRO A 53 -4.60 -2.99 -2.32
C PRO A 53 -3.62 -3.16 -1.15
N LEU A 54 -3.64 -2.22 -0.23
CA LEU A 54 -2.96 -2.28 1.06
C LEU A 54 -3.99 -2.38 2.16
N VAL A 55 -3.71 -3.23 3.15
CA VAL A 55 -4.48 -3.32 4.39
C VAL A 55 -3.69 -2.60 5.46
N TRP A 56 -4.24 -1.53 6.01
CA TRP A 56 -3.65 -0.88 7.18
C TRP A 56 -3.94 -1.72 8.42
N LEU A 57 -2.89 -2.25 9.03
CA LEU A 57 -2.95 -2.91 10.33
C LEU A 57 -2.59 -1.85 11.38
N SER A 58 -3.59 -1.30 12.04
CA SER A 58 -3.38 -0.51 13.25
C SER A 58 -3.37 -1.48 14.42
N ASP A 59 -2.22 -1.69 15.03
CA ASP A 59 -2.18 -2.30 16.34
C ASP A 59 -2.77 -1.28 17.32
N ALA A 60 -4.01 -1.50 17.76
CA ALA A 60 -4.70 -0.58 18.64
C ALA A 60 -4.28 -0.76 20.12
N GLU A 61 -3.31 -1.61 20.44
CA GLU A 61 -2.80 -1.80 21.80
C GLU A 61 -1.26 -1.84 21.83
N ASN A 62 -0.64 -0.83 22.48
CA ASN A 62 0.78 -0.72 22.89
C ASN A 62 1.73 0.19 22.07
N LEU A 63 1.41 1.48 21.92
CA LEU A 63 2.43 2.52 21.69
C LEU A 63 2.76 3.36 22.94
N GLU A 64 2.22 3.02 24.12
CA GLU A 64 2.55 3.73 25.38
C GLU A 64 3.79 3.18 26.12
N THR A 65 4.61 2.34 25.50
CA THR A 65 5.91 1.95 26.09
C THR A 65 7.01 1.90 25.03
N LEU A 66 7.60 3.05 24.72
CA LEU A 66 8.96 3.18 24.19
C LEU A 66 9.69 4.25 25.00
#